data_AF-C6SKU9-F1
#
_entry.id   AF-C6SKU9-F1
#
_cell.length_a   1.000
_cell.length_b   1.000
_cell.length_c   1.000
_cell.angle_alpha   90.00
_cell.angle_beta   90.00
_cell.angle_gamma   90.00
#
_symmetry.space_group_name_H-M   'P 1'
#
loop_
_entity.id
_entity.type
_entity.pdbx_description
1 polymer ?
#
loop_
_entity_poly.entity_id
_entity_poly.type
_entity_poly.pdbx_seq_one_letter_code
_entity_poly.pdbx_strand_id
1 'polypeptide(L)'
;MALLKIRIGTLGLSPFLTSLSAGFNYGIGFMIIHMLHCTVATKQPAMTAASFAEQVDLNEGGKAVDNKLAKLLIDVCRSQSVAVFGNVSIAILLACAISFGYAHLHQQPILDAHTAAYQFKSIDIIAYPTLWYAAIAGLWLFCSGIIAGFFDNRADYLNLRQRLPFNPLLRKIMRPGPRRVLAAYIHKHYGSLAGNFIFGMLLGMTGYFGHLLGLPLDIRHVAFSSANLGYAAVSGNVGLGTFVLGIFSVLAIGLVNLCVSFSLALFVALRSRGTKIGSIRNLIKSFWNQIKSNPCILFLPPAKEQGHPPSDKP
;
A
#
# COMPACT_ATOMS: atom_id res chain seq x y z
N MET A 1 14.51 4.10 2.21
CA MET A 1 13.60 3.94 3.37
C MET A 1 13.97 2.79 4.29
N ALA A 2 13.94 1.52 3.84
CA ALA A 2 14.19 0.36 4.70
C ALA A 2 15.55 0.39 5.42
N LEU A 3 16.64 0.56 4.66
CA LEU A 3 18.00 0.67 5.22
C LEU A 3 18.14 1.85 6.19
N LEU A 4 17.54 3.00 5.86
CA LEU A 4 17.53 4.17 6.75
C LEU A 4 16.82 3.87 8.08
N LYS A 5 15.70 3.12 8.07
CA LYS A 5 15.04 2.71 9.31
C LYS A 5 15.92 1.79 10.15
N ILE A 6 16.64 0.86 9.51
CA ILE A 6 17.60 -0.01 10.22
C ILE A 6 18.66 0.86 10.91
N ARG A 7 19.25 1.82 10.19
CA ARG A 7 20.23 2.76 10.76
C ARG A 7 19.65 3.65 11.87
N ILE A 8 18.42 4.15 11.72
CA ILE A 8 17.75 4.93 12.78
C ILE A 8 17.66 4.10 14.06
N GLY A 9 17.38 2.79 13.95
CA GLY A 9 17.32 1.88 15.09
C GLY A 9 18.65 1.69 15.83
N THR A 10 19.79 1.94 15.18
CA THR A 10 21.11 1.81 15.80
C THR A 10 21.62 3.10 16.44
N LEU A 11 20.90 4.22 16.33
CA LEU A 11 21.35 5.53 16.83
C LEU A 11 21.19 5.70 18.36
N GLY A 12 20.65 4.72 19.08
CA GLY A 12 20.46 4.80 20.53
C GLY A 12 19.48 5.90 20.99
N LEU A 13 18.60 6.36 20.09
CA LEU A 13 17.59 7.38 20.39
C LEU A 13 16.51 6.81 21.32
N SER A 14 15.78 7.70 22.01
CA SER A 14 14.62 7.30 22.81
C SER A 14 13.57 6.57 21.95
N PRO A 15 12.72 5.68 22.52
CA PRO A 15 11.71 4.94 21.76
C PRO A 15 10.79 5.84 20.93
N PHE A 16 10.42 7.00 21.48
CA PHE A 16 9.63 8.02 20.79
C PHE A 16 10.38 8.60 19.59
N LEU A 17 11.60 9.09 19.78
CA LEU A 17 12.38 9.73 18.70
C LEU A 17 12.75 8.74 17.59
N THR A 18 13.06 7.49 17.94
CA THR A 18 13.29 6.40 16.98
C THR A 18 12.07 6.18 16.10
N SER A 19 10.88 6.05 16.72
CA SER A 19 9.63 5.79 16.01
C SER A 19 9.17 6.99 15.19
N LEU A 20 9.36 8.21 15.71
CA LEU A 20 9.08 9.46 15.02
C LEU A 20 9.96 9.63 13.78
N SER A 21 11.26 9.37 13.93
CA SER A 21 12.21 9.43 12.81
C SER A 21 11.92 8.38 11.75
N ALA A 22 11.56 7.15 12.17
CA ALA A 22 11.08 6.11 11.26
C ALA A 22 9.79 6.54 10.53
N GLY A 23 8.86 7.17 11.25
CA GLY A 23 7.62 7.73 10.70
C GLY A 23 7.89 8.79 9.63
N PHE A 24 8.77 9.74 9.91
CA PHE A 24 9.17 10.76 8.92
C PHE A 24 9.87 10.14 7.71
N ASN A 25 10.82 9.23 7.92
CA ASN A 25 11.51 8.51 6.83
C ASN A 25 10.52 7.79 5.91
N TYR A 26 9.52 7.11 6.48
CA TYR A 26 8.49 6.43 5.70
C TYR A 26 7.51 7.40 5.05
N GLY A 27 7.00 8.39 5.79
CA GLY A 27 6.01 9.34 5.30
C GLY A 27 6.54 10.17 4.14
N ILE A 28 7.74 10.73 4.29
CA ILE A 28 8.43 11.49 3.23
C ILE A 28 8.75 10.56 2.05
N GLY A 29 9.22 9.33 2.31
CA GLY A 29 9.52 8.39 1.25
C GLY A 29 8.30 7.99 0.41
N PHE A 30 7.13 7.77 1.03
CA PHE A 30 5.90 7.53 0.29
C PHE A 30 5.40 8.76 -0.48
N MET A 31 5.59 9.97 0.05
CA MET A 31 5.31 11.20 -0.70
C MET A 31 6.20 11.31 -1.94
N ILE A 32 7.50 11.01 -1.84
CA ILE A 32 8.43 11.05 -2.97
C ILE A 32 8.01 10.03 -4.03
N ILE A 33 7.68 8.79 -3.64
CA ILE A 33 7.18 7.77 -4.58
C ILE A 33 5.97 8.29 -5.35
N HIS A 34 5.03 8.93 -4.65
CA HIS A 34 3.84 9.54 -5.26
C HIS A 34 4.20 10.68 -6.22
N MET A 35 5.09 11.59 -5.81
CA MET A 35 5.54 12.71 -6.65
C MET A 35 6.25 12.25 -7.93
N LEU A 36 6.94 11.11 -7.87
CA LEU A 36 7.60 10.48 -9.02
C LEU A 36 6.64 9.65 -9.88
N HIS A 37 5.33 9.64 -9.58
CA HIS A 37 4.31 8.85 -10.27
C HIS A 37 4.55 7.33 -10.22
N CYS A 38 5.34 6.87 -9.25
CA CYS A 38 5.58 5.46 -9.00
C CYS A 38 4.39 4.84 -8.26
N THR A 39 4.10 3.56 -8.52
CA THR A 39 2.94 2.87 -7.95
C THR A 39 3.34 1.93 -6.81
N VAL A 40 2.72 2.11 -5.64
CA VAL A 40 2.80 1.14 -4.54
C VAL A 40 1.58 0.23 -4.62
N ALA A 41 1.80 -1.02 -5.02
CA ALA A 41 0.76 -2.02 -5.29
C ALA A 41 -0.38 -1.99 -4.27
N THR A 42 -0.04 -2.18 -2.99
CA THR A 42 -1.01 -2.39 -1.91
C THR A 42 -1.99 -1.24 -1.68
N LYS A 43 -1.74 -0.02 -2.19
CA LYS A 43 -2.63 1.13 -2.01
C LYS A 43 -3.81 1.18 -3.00
N GLN A 44 -3.61 0.71 -4.22
CA GLN A 44 -4.63 0.82 -5.28
C GLN A 44 -5.97 0.14 -4.93
N PRO A 45 -5.98 -1.07 -4.33
CA PRO A 45 -7.21 -1.84 -4.10
C PRO A 45 -8.18 -1.16 -3.15
N ALA A 46 -7.66 -0.53 -2.09
CA ALA A 46 -8.48 0.25 -1.17
C ALA A 46 -9.18 1.41 -1.89
N MET A 47 -8.51 2.06 -2.84
CA MET A 47 -9.11 3.13 -3.65
C MET A 47 -10.10 2.59 -4.67
N THR A 48 -9.80 1.45 -5.31
CA THR A 48 -10.71 0.81 -6.28
C THR A 48 -12.01 0.35 -5.61
N ALA A 49 -11.95 -0.16 -4.38
CA ALA A 49 -13.14 -0.56 -3.62
C ALA A 49 -14.08 0.63 -3.35
N ALA A 50 -13.52 1.78 -2.96
CA ALA A 50 -14.30 3.00 -2.71
C ALA A 50 -14.99 3.51 -3.99
N SER A 51 -14.26 3.58 -5.11
CA SER A 51 -14.82 3.98 -6.40
C SER A 51 -15.83 2.98 -6.96
N PHE A 52 -15.64 1.68 -6.74
CA PHE A 52 -16.61 0.68 -7.16
C PHE A 52 -17.93 0.80 -6.41
N ALA A 53 -17.89 1.02 -5.09
CA ALA A 53 -19.11 1.25 -4.33
C ALA A 53 -19.91 2.46 -4.86
N GLU A 54 -19.23 3.43 -5.50
CA GLU A 54 -19.89 4.55 -6.17
C GLU A 54 -20.73 4.16 -7.38
N GLN A 55 -20.34 3.11 -8.09
CA GLN A 55 -20.99 2.61 -9.30
C GLN A 55 -22.07 1.53 -9.03
N VAL A 56 -22.26 1.16 -7.77
CA VAL A 56 -23.33 0.23 -7.37
C VAL A 56 -24.61 1.04 -7.13
N ASP A 57 -25.57 0.87 -8.04
CA ASP A 57 -26.89 1.50 -7.93
C ASP A 57 -27.75 0.78 -6.88
N LEU A 58 -28.46 1.56 -6.07
CA LEU A 58 -29.30 1.03 -4.97
C LEU A 58 -30.49 0.19 -5.45
N ASN A 59 -30.86 0.33 -6.73
CA ASN A 59 -31.97 -0.37 -7.35
C ASN A 59 -31.56 -1.66 -8.09
N GLU A 60 -30.26 -2.01 -8.12
CA GLU A 60 -29.81 -3.24 -8.78
C GLU A 60 -30.11 -4.48 -7.92
N GLY A 61 -30.70 -5.50 -8.55
CA GLY A 61 -30.95 -6.79 -7.90
C GLY A 61 -29.65 -7.45 -7.39
N GLY A 62 -29.70 -8.14 -6.26
CA GLY A 62 -28.51 -8.65 -5.56
C GLY A 62 -27.55 -9.50 -6.41
N LYS A 63 -28.06 -10.22 -7.41
CA LYS A 63 -27.24 -11.01 -8.35
C LYS A 63 -26.39 -10.15 -9.31
N ALA A 64 -26.89 -8.97 -9.70
CA ALA A 64 -26.14 -8.02 -10.53
C ALA A 64 -24.99 -7.39 -9.74
N VAL A 65 -25.25 -7.01 -8.48
CA VAL A 65 -24.24 -6.50 -7.54
C VAL A 65 -23.15 -7.55 -7.28
N ASP A 66 -23.53 -8.81 -7.02
CA ASP A 66 -22.58 -9.92 -6.82
C ASP A 66 -21.67 -10.14 -8.05
N ASN A 67 -22.23 -10.05 -9.26
CA ASN A 67 -21.46 -10.21 -10.51
C ASN A 67 -20.48 -9.06 -10.75
N LYS A 68 -20.90 -7.81 -10.51
CA LYS A 68 -20.02 -6.63 -10.63
C LYS A 68 -18.89 -6.71 -9.59
N LEU A 69 -19.20 -7.12 -8.36
CA LEU A 69 -18.21 -7.23 -7.30
C LEU A 69 -17.22 -8.38 -7.56
N ALA A 70 -17.68 -9.49 -8.14
CA ALA A 70 -16.80 -10.56 -8.62
C ALA A 70 -15.84 -10.07 -9.71
N LYS A 71 -16.32 -9.25 -10.67
CA LYS A 71 -15.46 -8.64 -11.71
C LYS A 71 -14.43 -7.69 -11.11
N LEU A 72 -14.83 -6.85 -10.15
CA LEU A 72 -13.91 -6.00 -9.39
C LEU A 72 -12.81 -6.82 -8.71
N LEU A 73 -13.18 -7.90 -8.02
CA LEU A 73 -12.21 -8.78 -7.35
C LEU A 73 -11.20 -9.35 -8.34
N ILE A 74 -11.64 -9.79 -9.52
CA ILE A 74 -10.77 -10.29 -10.58
C ILE A 74 -9.80 -9.20 -11.07
N ASP A 75 -10.30 -7.99 -11.36
CA ASP A 75 -9.48 -6.88 -11.82
C ASP A 75 -8.46 -6.42 -10.76
N VAL A 76 -8.86 -6.43 -9.49
CA VAL A 76 -7.97 -6.19 -8.34
C VAL A 76 -6.93 -7.30 -8.24
N CYS A 77 -7.32 -8.58 -8.25
CA CYS A 77 -6.37 -9.69 -8.19
C CYS A 77 -5.33 -9.60 -9.31
N ARG A 78 -5.74 -9.32 -10.56
CA ARG A 78 -4.83 -9.18 -11.70
C ARG A 78 -3.87 -8.01 -11.52
N SER A 79 -4.41 -6.81 -11.32
CA SER A 79 -3.60 -5.59 -11.18
C SER A 79 -2.62 -5.67 -10.00
N GLN A 80 -3.08 -6.24 -8.87
CA GLN A 80 -2.27 -6.39 -7.68
C GLN A 80 -1.21 -7.47 -7.78
N SER A 81 -1.49 -8.59 -8.44
CA SER A 81 -0.49 -9.63 -8.62
C SER A 81 0.71 -9.09 -9.39
N VAL A 82 0.46 -8.38 -10.50
CA VAL A 82 1.52 -7.76 -11.31
C VAL A 82 2.26 -6.68 -10.52
N ALA A 83 1.53 -5.78 -9.86
CA ALA A 83 2.14 -4.68 -9.11
C ALA A 83 2.94 -5.16 -7.90
N VAL A 84 2.43 -6.13 -7.13
CA VAL A 84 3.15 -6.72 -5.99
C VAL A 84 4.39 -7.45 -6.47
N PHE A 85 4.28 -8.28 -7.51
CA PHE A 85 5.42 -9.01 -8.06
C PHE A 85 6.54 -8.06 -8.53
N GLY A 86 6.19 -7.02 -9.28
CA GLY A 86 7.15 -6.01 -9.73
C GLY A 86 7.83 -5.29 -8.57
N ASN A 87 7.04 -4.83 -7.58
CA ASN A 87 7.57 -4.13 -6.41
C ASN A 87 8.47 -5.02 -5.56
N VAL A 88 8.07 -6.27 -5.30
CA VAL A 88 8.85 -7.25 -4.53
C VAL A 88 10.17 -7.55 -5.25
N SER A 89 10.09 -7.86 -6.55
CA SER A 89 11.26 -8.23 -7.35
C SER A 89 12.29 -7.10 -7.39
N ILE A 90 11.87 -5.88 -7.72
CA ILE A 90 12.76 -4.71 -7.76
C ILE A 90 13.32 -4.39 -6.37
N ALA A 91 12.50 -4.48 -5.33
CA ALA A 91 12.96 -4.20 -3.96
C ALA A 91 14.03 -5.19 -3.49
N ILE A 92 13.84 -6.49 -3.76
CA ILE A 92 14.83 -7.53 -3.43
C ILE A 92 16.10 -7.32 -4.25
N LEU A 93 15.99 -7.20 -5.58
CA LEU A 93 17.15 -7.05 -6.47
C LEU A 93 17.97 -5.82 -6.11
N LEU A 94 17.32 -4.67 -5.88
CA LEU A 94 17.99 -3.44 -5.51
C LEU A 94 18.65 -3.54 -4.13
N ALA A 95 17.98 -4.15 -3.15
CA ALA A 95 18.57 -4.36 -1.82
C ALA A 95 19.78 -5.29 -1.88
N CYS A 96 19.71 -6.37 -2.66
CA CYS A 96 20.84 -7.27 -2.90
C CYS A 96 22.01 -6.54 -3.58
N ALA A 97 21.73 -5.76 -4.63
CA ALA A 97 22.75 -4.99 -5.34
C ALA A 97 23.44 -3.96 -4.44
N ILE A 98 22.68 -3.23 -3.62
CA ILE A 98 23.23 -2.29 -2.64
C ILE A 98 24.06 -3.02 -1.59
N SER A 99 23.56 -4.13 -1.06
CA SER A 99 24.25 -4.92 -0.05
C SER A 99 25.58 -5.49 -0.57
N PHE A 100 25.56 -6.03 -1.80
CA PHE A 100 26.75 -6.56 -2.46
C PHE A 100 27.76 -5.47 -2.78
N GLY A 101 27.31 -4.33 -3.34
CA GLY A 101 28.18 -3.18 -3.62
C GLY A 101 28.83 -2.63 -2.34
N TYR A 102 28.08 -2.55 -1.25
CA TYR A 102 28.61 -2.15 0.06
C TYR A 102 29.65 -3.14 0.58
N ALA A 103 29.35 -4.44 0.54
CA ALA A 103 30.27 -5.48 0.99
C ALA A 103 31.56 -5.51 0.17
N HIS A 104 31.48 -5.28 -1.15
CA HIS A 104 32.65 -5.23 -2.02
C HIS A 104 33.54 -4.01 -1.72
N LEU A 105 32.94 -2.83 -1.49
CA LEU A 105 33.69 -1.59 -1.25
C LEU A 105 34.27 -1.49 0.16
N HIS A 106 33.55 -1.98 1.18
CA HIS A 106 33.93 -1.84 2.59
C HIS A 106 34.47 -3.14 3.21
N GLN A 107 34.48 -4.25 2.46
CA GLN A 107 34.92 -5.58 2.94
C GLN A 107 34.17 -6.04 4.19
N GLN A 108 32.96 -5.52 4.41
CA GLN A 108 32.11 -5.82 5.56
C GLN A 108 30.64 -5.85 5.13
N PRO A 109 29.82 -6.75 5.70
CA PRO A 109 28.40 -6.82 5.37
C PRO A 109 27.69 -5.54 5.82
N ILE A 110 26.66 -5.13 5.06
CA ILE A 110 25.90 -3.90 5.36
C ILE A 110 25.05 -4.06 6.63
N LEU A 111 24.68 -5.30 6.97
CA LEU A 111 24.04 -5.67 8.22
C LEU A 111 24.97 -6.58 9.02
N ASP A 112 25.05 -6.38 10.33
CA ASP A 112 25.67 -7.35 11.22
C ASP A 112 24.85 -8.65 11.28
N ALA A 113 25.47 -9.73 11.79
CA ALA A 113 24.86 -11.05 11.84
C ALA A 113 23.55 -11.06 12.67
N HIS A 114 23.50 -10.29 13.76
CA HIS A 114 22.33 -10.20 14.63
C HIS A 114 21.15 -9.51 13.91
N THR A 115 21.39 -8.40 13.22
CA THR A 115 20.39 -7.66 12.47
C THR A 115 19.90 -8.46 11.27
N ALA A 116 20.79 -9.17 10.58
CA ALA A 116 20.42 -10.06 9.49
C ALA A 116 19.51 -11.20 9.98
N ALA A 117 19.87 -11.87 11.08
CA ALA A 117 19.04 -12.89 11.71
C ALA A 117 17.67 -12.34 12.15
N TYR A 118 17.63 -11.14 12.72
CA TYR A 118 16.39 -10.48 13.08
C TYR A 118 15.49 -10.23 11.86
N GLN A 119 16.04 -9.86 10.70
CA GLN A 119 15.22 -9.68 9.49
C GLN A 119 14.58 -10.99 9.04
N PHE A 120 15.27 -12.13 9.11
CA PHE A 120 14.67 -13.44 8.80
C PHE A 120 13.58 -13.82 9.80
N LYS A 121 13.87 -13.66 11.10
CA LYS A 121 12.88 -13.83 12.17
C LYS A 121 11.65 -12.95 11.95
N SER A 122 11.83 -11.74 11.42
CA SER A 122 10.75 -10.78 11.17
C SER A 122 9.78 -11.22 10.08
N ILE A 123 10.21 -12.06 9.13
CA ILE A 123 9.38 -12.56 8.02
C ILE A 123 8.93 -14.01 8.22
N ASP A 124 9.38 -14.69 9.28
CA ASP A 124 8.95 -16.05 9.57
C ASP A 124 7.45 -16.07 9.92
N ILE A 125 6.67 -16.78 9.12
CA ILE A 125 5.21 -16.90 9.24
C ILE A 125 4.76 -18.08 10.10
N ILE A 126 5.68 -19.00 10.44
CA ILE A 126 5.38 -20.23 11.18
C ILE A 126 5.63 -20.01 12.66
N ALA A 127 6.81 -19.51 13.01
CA ALA A 127 7.23 -19.39 14.40
C ALA A 127 6.78 -18.08 15.08
N TYR A 128 6.38 -17.07 14.30
CA TYR A 128 6.09 -15.72 14.79
C TYR A 128 4.75 -15.19 14.26
N PRO A 129 4.10 -14.26 14.99
CA PRO A 129 2.82 -13.66 14.60
C PRO A 129 2.97 -12.62 13.46
N THR A 130 3.82 -12.90 12.48
CA THR A 130 4.16 -12.04 11.35
C THR A 130 2.94 -11.66 10.52
N LEU A 131 2.01 -12.59 10.29
CA LEU A 131 0.77 -12.30 9.56
C LEU A 131 -0.18 -11.40 10.33
N TRP A 132 -0.17 -11.45 11.68
CA TRP A 132 -0.94 -10.53 12.51
C TRP A 132 -0.41 -9.10 12.38
N TYR A 133 0.92 -8.93 12.43
CA TYR A 133 1.58 -7.65 12.17
C TYR A 133 1.37 -7.16 10.73
N ALA A 134 1.20 -8.07 9.76
CA ALA A 134 0.82 -7.74 8.40
C ALA A 134 -0.63 -7.24 8.31
N ALA A 135 -1.55 -7.80 9.11
CA ALA A 135 -2.92 -7.32 9.19
C ALA A 135 -3.01 -5.90 9.75
N ILE A 136 -2.20 -5.57 10.77
CA ILE A 136 -2.10 -4.19 11.31
C ILE A 136 -1.64 -3.22 10.21
N ALA A 137 -0.65 -3.61 9.39
CA ALA A 137 -0.25 -2.80 8.24
C ALA A 137 -1.42 -2.57 7.26
N GLY A 138 -2.20 -3.62 6.98
CA GLY A 138 -3.40 -3.54 6.13
C GLY A 138 -4.47 -2.61 6.70
N LEU A 139 -4.68 -2.64 8.02
CA LEU A 139 -5.58 -1.70 8.71
C LEU A 139 -5.10 -0.25 8.53
N TRP A 140 -3.82 0.03 8.73
CA TRP A 140 -3.29 1.38 8.54
C TRP A 140 -3.35 1.85 7.10
N LEU A 141 -3.17 0.93 6.14
CA LEU A 141 -3.33 1.22 4.74
C LEU A 141 -4.77 1.63 4.41
N PHE A 142 -5.75 0.91 4.95
CA PHE A 142 -7.17 1.29 4.88
C PHE A 142 -7.43 2.67 5.51
N CYS A 143 -6.97 2.90 6.75
CA CYS A 143 -7.12 4.18 7.43
C CYS A 143 -6.52 5.33 6.61
N SER A 144 -5.34 5.13 6.02
CA SER A 144 -4.71 6.12 5.15
C SER A 144 -5.52 6.44 3.89
N GLY A 145 -6.27 5.46 3.36
CA GLY A 145 -7.19 5.64 2.24
C GLY A 145 -8.38 6.53 2.60
N ILE A 146 -9.00 6.32 3.77
CA ILE A 146 -10.06 7.20 4.27
C ILE A 146 -9.54 8.63 4.46
N ILE A 147 -8.36 8.76 5.07
CA ILE A 147 -7.75 10.06 5.30
C ILE A 147 -7.43 10.77 3.98
N ALA A 148 -6.93 10.05 2.97
CA ALA A 148 -6.73 10.57 1.64
C ALA A 148 -8.06 11.13 1.06
N GLY A 149 -9.12 10.33 1.09
CA GLY A 149 -10.44 10.77 0.62
C GLY A 149 -10.98 12.00 1.36
N PHE A 150 -10.77 12.08 2.68
CA PHE A 150 -11.12 13.27 3.47
C PHE A 150 -10.38 14.53 2.99
N PHE A 151 -9.08 14.42 2.74
CA PHE A 151 -8.27 15.55 2.30
C PHE A 151 -8.54 15.95 0.84
N ASP A 152 -8.85 14.99 -0.04
CA ASP A 152 -9.29 15.26 -1.41
C ASP A 152 -10.65 16.03 -1.38
N ASN A 153 -11.64 15.51 -0.64
CA ASN A 153 -12.92 16.20 -0.47
C ASN A 153 -12.78 17.60 0.15
N ARG A 154 -11.84 17.75 1.10
CA ARG A 154 -11.53 19.05 1.71
C ARG A 154 -10.86 20.02 0.73
N ALA A 155 -10.01 19.53 -0.17
CA ALA A 155 -9.38 20.36 -1.20
C ALA A 155 -10.43 20.99 -2.12
N ASP A 156 -11.47 20.22 -2.45
CA ASP A 156 -12.60 20.67 -3.27
C ASP A 156 -13.51 21.62 -2.48
N TYR A 157 -13.93 21.23 -1.28
CA TYR A 157 -14.79 22.04 -0.41
C TYR A 157 -14.20 23.44 -0.15
N LEU A 158 -12.89 23.52 0.11
CA LEU A 158 -12.21 24.78 0.36
C LEU A 158 -11.87 25.56 -0.92
N ASN A 159 -12.15 25.02 -2.11
CA ASN A 159 -11.68 25.55 -3.38
C ASN A 159 -10.18 25.89 -3.33
N LEU A 160 -9.38 24.92 -2.86
CA LEU A 160 -7.99 25.13 -2.48
C LEU A 160 -7.15 25.72 -3.62
N ARG A 161 -7.44 25.32 -4.86
CA ARG A 161 -6.84 25.89 -6.08
C ARG A 161 -6.97 27.42 -6.17
N GLN A 162 -8.13 27.95 -5.77
CA GLN A 162 -8.43 29.39 -5.87
C GLN A 162 -7.97 30.16 -4.63
N ARG A 163 -8.04 29.54 -3.44
CA ARG A 163 -7.71 30.22 -2.16
C ARG A 163 -6.22 30.19 -1.80
N LEU A 164 -5.55 29.07 -2.04
CA LEU A 164 -4.15 28.89 -1.63
C LEU A 164 -3.18 29.92 -2.25
N PRO A 165 -3.36 30.42 -3.49
CA PRO A 165 -2.52 31.47 -4.03
C PRO A 165 -2.58 32.81 -3.28
N PHE A 166 -3.58 33.02 -2.44
CA PHE A 166 -3.73 34.26 -1.69
C PHE A 166 -3.35 34.12 -0.21
N ASN A 167 -2.85 32.95 0.20
CA ASN A 167 -2.38 32.72 1.57
C ASN A 167 -1.22 33.69 1.92
N PRO A 168 -1.29 34.43 3.06
CA PRO A 168 -0.30 35.45 3.42
C PRO A 168 1.14 34.95 3.47
N LEU A 169 1.37 33.74 4.00
CA LEU A 169 2.70 33.15 4.10
C LEU A 169 3.23 32.79 2.70
N LEU A 170 2.38 32.22 1.85
CA LEU A 170 2.76 31.86 0.49
C LEU A 170 3.01 33.07 -0.39
N ARG A 171 2.30 34.19 -0.15
CA ARG A 171 2.57 35.48 -0.79
C ARG A 171 3.94 36.04 -0.43
N LYS A 172 4.40 35.83 0.81
CA LYS A 172 5.70 36.30 1.30
C LYS A 172 6.87 35.50 0.70
N ILE A 173 6.67 34.22 0.42
CA ILE A 173 7.75 33.30 0.03
C ILE A 173 7.82 33.10 -1.49
N MET A 174 6.71 33.20 -2.23
CA MET A 174 6.66 32.81 -3.65
C MET A 174 6.04 33.86 -4.58
N ARG A 175 6.57 33.93 -5.82
CA ARG A 175 6.05 34.76 -6.91
C ARG A 175 4.67 34.28 -7.39
N PRO A 176 3.82 35.15 -7.98
CA PRO A 176 2.44 34.82 -8.34
C PRO A 176 2.23 33.63 -9.28
N GLY A 177 3.10 33.45 -10.28
CA GLY A 177 3.00 32.35 -11.26
C GLY A 177 3.21 30.97 -10.63
N PRO A 178 4.39 30.67 -10.07
CA PRO A 178 4.67 29.39 -9.39
C PRO A 178 3.67 29.05 -8.29
N ARG A 179 3.17 30.08 -7.59
CA ARG A 179 2.17 29.93 -6.54
C ARG A 179 0.82 29.39 -7.05
N ARG A 180 0.36 29.81 -8.24
CA ARG A 180 -0.85 29.25 -8.87
C ARG A 180 -0.63 27.80 -9.30
N VAL A 181 0.55 27.47 -9.82
CA VAL A 181 0.93 26.09 -10.18
C VAL A 181 0.94 25.21 -8.94
N LEU A 182 1.59 25.65 -7.85
CA LEU A 182 1.60 24.93 -6.58
C LEU A 182 0.19 24.74 -6.05
N ALA A 183 -0.66 25.77 -6.08
CA ALA A 183 -2.04 25.64 -5.63
C ALA A 183 -2.84 24.62 -6.45
N ALA A 184 -2.67 24.61 -7.78
CA ALA A 184 -3.31 23.62 -8.64
C ALA A 184 -2.80 22.20 -8.37
N TYR A 185 -1.49 22.05 -8.11
CA TYR A 185 -0.87 20.77 -7.75
C TYR A 185 -1.35 20.25 -6.40
N ILE A 186 -1.29 21.09 -5.37
CA ILE A 186 -1.74 20.72 -4.02
C ILE A 186 -3.22 20.37 -4.05
N HIS A 187 -4.07 21.16 -4.70
CA HIS A 187 -5.49 20.83 -4.83
C HIS A 187 -5.72 19.46 -5.50
N LYS A 188 -4.97 19.13 -6.57
CA LYS A 188 -5.10 17.84 -7.26
C LYS A 188 -4.56 16.65 -6.47
N HIS A 189 -3.57 16.86 -5.60
CA HIS A 189 -2.83 15.77 -4.94
C HIS A 189 -2.90 15.81 -3.41
N TYR A 190 -3.79 16.62 -2.82
CA TYR A 190 -3.77 16.88 -1.39
C TYR A 190 -3.98 15.60 -0.58
N GLY A 191 -5.02 14.83 -0.90
CA GLY A 191 -5.32 13.57 -0.23
C GLY A 191 -4.29 12.51 -0.51
N SER A 192 -3.79 12.43 -1.74
CA SER A 192 -2.69 11.52 -2.06
C SER A 192 -1.42 11.79 -1.24
N LEU A 193 -1.01 13.06 -1.11
CA LEU A 193 0.17 13.44 -0.32
C LEU A 193 -0.05 13.20 1.17
N ALA A 194 -1.17 13.69 1.72
CA ALA A 194 -1.50 13.53 3.13
C ALA A 194 -1.65 12.05 3.51
N GLY A 195 -2.37 11.27 2.71
CA GLY A 195 -2.57 9.84 2.92
C GLY A 195 -1.26 9.05 2.87
N ASN A 196 -0.37 9.33 1.91
CA ASN A 196 0.95 8.70 1.84
C ASN A 196 1.84 9.07 3.04
N PHE A 197 1.85 10.34 3.42
CA PHE A 197 2.61 10.81 4.58
C PHE A 197 2.12 10.15 5.86
N ILE A 198 0.81 10.18 6.11
CA ILE A 198 0.19 9.63 7.31
C ILE A 198 0.32 8.11 7.34
N PHE A 199 0.23 7.43 6.19
CA PHE A 199 0.52 6.00 6.12
C PHE A 199 1.93 5.70 6.64
N GLY A 200 2.94 6.41 6.15
CA GLY A 200 4.31 6.23 6.64
C GLY A 200 4.48 6.56 8.12
N MET A 201 3.83 7.62 8.61
CA MET A 201 3.82 7.97 10.03
C MET A 201 3.20 6.86 10.89
N LEU A 202 2.06 6.31 10.48
CA LEU A 202 1.39 5.21 11.18
C LEU A 202 2.29 3.96 11.23
N LEU A 203 2.94 3.62 10.10
CA LEU A 203 3.87 2.50 10.05
C LEU A 203 5.08 2.69 10.98
N GLY A 204 5.64 3.90 11.06
CA GLY A 204 6.80 4.19 11.91
C GLY A 204 6.46 4.31 13.39
N MET A 205 5.31 4.89 13.72
CA MET A 205 4.89 5.17 15.10
C MET A 205 4.25 3.97 15.82
N THR A 206 3.86 2.92 15.12
CA THR A 206 3.16 1.78 15.74
C THR A 206 3.99 1.08 16.81
N GLY A 207 5.31 0.97 16.63
CA GLY A 207 6.18 0.41 17.66
C GLY A 207 6.15 1.21 18.97
N TYR A 208 6.07 2.54 18.88
CA TYR A 208 5.92 3.41 20.06
C TYR A 208 4.55 3.25 20.72
N PHE A 209 3.47 3.16 19.94
CA PHE A 209 2.13 2.90 20.51
C PHE A 209 2.07 1.53 21.21
N GLY A 210 2.73 0.50 20.66
CA GLY A 210 2.89 -0.79 21.33
C GLY A 210 3.61 -0.67 22.67
N HIS A 211 4.76 0.02 22.67
CA HIS A 211 5.52 0.28 23.88
C HIS A 211 4.69 1.01 24.96
N LEU A 212 3.93 2.04 24.57
CA LEU A 212 3.09 2.81 25.50
C LEU A 212 1.95 1.97 26.11
N LEU A 213 1.37 1.06 25.33
CA LEU A 213 0.28 0.19 25.76
C LEU A 213 0.76 -1.11 26.44
N GLY A 214 2.07 -1.33 26.53
CA GLY A 214 2.64 -2.61 27.00
C GLY A 214 2.33 -3.78 26.07
N LEU A 215 1.97 -3.52 24.81
CA LEU A 215 1.62 -4.52 23.81
C LEU A 215 2.78 -4.74 22.84
N PRO A 216 3.09 -5.99 22.44
CA PRO A 216 4.13 -6.28 21.46
C PRO A 216 3.63 -5.99 20.03
N LEU A 217 3.32 -4.73 19.74
CA LEU A 217 2.88 -4.28 18.42
C LEU A 217 4.09 -4.05 17.50
N ASP A 218 4.05 -4.69 16.34
CA ASP A 218 4.99 -4.49 15.25
C ASP A 218 4.21 -4.47 13.93
N ILE A 219 4.88 -4.09 12.84
CA ILE A 219 4.29 -4.07 11.50
C ILE A 219 5.17 -4.78 10.50
N ARG A 220 4.51 -5.54 9.62
CA ARG A 220 5.10 -6.17 8.45
C ARG A 220 4.39 -5.69 7.19
N HIS A 221 5.13 -4.95 6.37
CA HIS A 221 4.62 -4.46 5.09
C HIS A 221 5.49 -5.02 3.97
N VAL A 222 4.86 -5.57 2.94
CA VAL A 222 5.51 -6.30 1.84
C VAL A 222 6.73 -5.57 1.25
N ALA A 223 6.63 -4.26 1.01
CA ALA A 223 7.73 -3.48 0.44
C ALA A 223 8.98 -3.44 1.35
N PHE A 224 8.80 -3.27 2.66
CA PHE A 224 9.91 -3.26 3.61
C PHE A 224 10.45 -4.65 3.86
N SER A 225 9.56 -5.65 4.00
CA SER A 225 9.94 -7.05 4.17
C SER A 225 10.73 -7.57 2.96
N SER A 226 10.38 -7.16 1.74
CA SER A 226 11.12 -7.47 0.50
C SER A 226 12.54 -6.92 0.54
N ALA A 227 12.69 -5.63 0.85
CA ALA A 227 14.01 -5.00 0.92
C ALA A 227 14.87 -5.61 2.05
N ASN A 228 14.27 -5.85 3.22
CA ASN A 228 14.96 -6.44 4.36
C ASN A 228 15.42 -7.88 4.07
N LEU A 229 14.61 -8.67 3.36
CA LEU A 229 15.01 -10.00 2.88
C LEU A 229 16.24 -9.91 1.98
N GLY A 230 16.28 -8.97 1.02
CA GLY A 230 17.45 -8.79 0.15
C GLY A 230 18.71 -8.39 0.91
N TYR A 231 18.63 -7.43 1.83
CA TYR A 231 19.78 -7.04 2.65
C TYR A 231 20.28 -8.19 3.52
N ALA A 232 19.35 -8.91 4.18
CA ALA A 232 19.67 -10.00 5.08
C ALA A 232 20.21 -11.23 4.35
N ALA A 233 19.71 -11.52 3.14
CA ALA A 233 20.19 -12.65 2.35
C ALA A 233 21.65 -12.49 1.95
N VAL A 234 22.03 -11.30 1.47
CA VAL A 234 23.41 -11.01 1.10
C VAL A 234 24.31 -10.88 2.33
N SER A 235 23.87 -10.19 3.38
CA SER A 235 24.68 -9.98 4.59
C SER A 235 24.87 -11.24 5.43
N GLY A 236 23.84 -12.08 5.50
CA GLY A 236 23.81 -13.30 6.29
C GLY A 236 24.33 -14.54 5.56
N ASN A 237 24.69 -14.43 4.28
CA ASN A 237 25.14 -15.53 3.42
C ASN A 237 24.25 -16.79 3.53
N VAL A 238 22.93 -16.60 3.45
CA VAL A 238 21.97 -17.69 3.65
C VAL A 238 21.88 -18.60 2.44
N GLY A 239 21.58 -19.88 2.70
CA GLY A 239 21.30 -20.85 1.65
C GLY A 239 20.07 -20.50 0.80
N LEU A 240 20.07 -20.98 -0.44
CA LEU A 240 18.99 -20.73 -1.42
C LEU A 240 17.61 -21.15 -0.88
N GLY A 241 17.54 -22.26 -0.13
CA GLY A 241 16.29 -22.73 0.47
C GLY A 241 15.64 -21.72 1.44
N THR A 242 16.44 -21.12 2.33
CA THR A 242 15.96 -20.10 3.27
C THR A 242 15.54 -18.82 2.54
N PHE A 243 16.26 -18.45 1.49
CA PHE A 243 15.90 -17.29 0.66
C PHE A 243 14.56 -17.49 -0.07
N VAL A 244 14.35 -18.67 -0.68
CA VAL A 244 13.08 -19.01 -1.34
C VAL A 244 11.92 -19.04 -0.34
N LEU A 245 12.11 -19.63 0.84
CA LEU A 245 11.12 -19.58 1.92
C LEU A 245 10.81 -18.13 2.33
N GLY A 246 11.83 -17.28 2.42
CA GLY A 246 11.68 -15.85 2.68
C GLY A 246 10.82 -15.15 1.63
N ILE A 247 10.98 -15.49 0.34
CA ILE A 247 10.13 -14.95 -0.74
C ILE A 247 8.66 -15.34 -0.51
N PHE A 248 8.38 -16.61 -0.21
CA PHE A 248 7.02 -17.05 0.10
C PHE A 248 6.43 -16.31 1.29
N SER A 249 7.20 -16.14 2.36
CA SER A 249 6.80 -15.33 3.52
C SER A 249 6.48 -13.88 3.17
N VAL A 250 7.31 -13.23 2.36
CA VAL A 250 7.10 -11.83 1.93
C VAL A 250 5.83 -11.71 1.07
N LEU A 251 5.58 -12.67 0.19
CA LEU A 251 4.35 -12.72 -0.61
C LEU A 251 3.11 -12.93 0.27
N ALA A 252 3.20 -13.80 1.28
CA ALA A 252 2.12 -14.00 2.25
C ALA A 252 1.83 -12.72 3.06
N ILE A 253 2.85 -11.99 3.49
CA ILE A 253 2.71 -10.67 4.13
C ILE A 253 1.96 -9.71 3.20
N GLY A 254 2.35 -9.63 1.92
CA GLY A 254 1.70 -8.78 0.92
C GLY A 254 0.25 -9.15 0.66
N LEU A 255 -0.06 -10.45 0.62
CA LEU A 255 -1.42 -10.94 0.49
C LEU A 255 -2.28 -10.49 1.69
N VAL A 256 -1.77 -10.62 2.92
CA VAL A 256 -2.51 -10.17 4.11
C VAL A 256 -2.68 -8.65 4.13
N ASN A 257 -1.63 -7.88 3.80
CA ASN A 257 -1.73 -6.41 3.69
C ASN A 257 -2.87 -6.02 2.73
N LEU A 258 -2.94 -6.68 1.58
CA LEU A 258 -3.95 -6.47 0.55
C LEU A 258 -5.35 -6.89 1.02
N CYS A 259 -5.52 -8.14 1.45
CA CYS A 259 -6.82 -8.68 1.83
C CYS A 259 -7.47 -7.88 2.96
N VAL A 260 -6.71 -7.51 3.99
CA VAL A 260 -7.24 -6.74 5.13
C VAL A 260 -7.64 -5.33 4.70
N SER A 261 -6.75 -4.61 4.00
CA SER A 261 -7.03 -3.23 3.57
C SER A 261 -8.22 -3.16 2.60
N PHE A 262 -8.27 -4.05 1.62
CA PHE A 262 -9.34 -4.13 0.64
C PHE A 262 -10.68 -4.51 1.27
N SER A 263 -10.70 -5.53 2.13
CA SER A 263 -11.94 -5.99 2.77
C SER A 263 -12.56 -4.91 3.66
N LEU A 264 -11.73 -4.20 4.43
CA LEU A 264 -12.19 -3.07 5.25
C LEU A 264 -12.70 -1.91 4.39
N ALA A 265 -11.98 -1.56 3.32
CA ALA A 265 -12.37 -0.50 2.40
C ALA A 265 -13.72 -0.82 1.76
N LEU A 266 -13.87 -2.02 1.22
CA LEU A 266 -15.11 -2.48 0.60
C LEU A 266 -16.26 -2.53 1.60
N PHE A 267 -16.02 -3.08 2.79
CA PHE A 267 -17.04 -3.17 3.85
C PHE A 267 -17.59 -1.78 4.23
N VAL A 268 -16.69 -0.83 4.50
CA VAL A 268 -17.09 0.53 4.86
C VAL A 268 -17.77 1.24 3.69
N ALA A 269 -17.26 1.07 2.47
CA ALA A 269 -17.85 1.69 1.28
C ALA A 269 -19.28 1.20 1.01
N LEU A 270 -19.53 -0.11 1.07
CA LEU A 270 -20.87 -0.68 0.90
C LEU A 270 -21.81 -0.26 2.04
N ARG A 271 -21.32 -0.30 3.29
CA ARG A 271 -22.13 0.10 4.45
C ARG A 271 -22.52 1.58 4.41
N SER A 272 -21.64 2.45 3.91
CA SER A 272 -21.92 3.89 3.77
C SER A 272 -23.06 4.20 2.80
N ARG A 273 -23.35 3.29 1.86
CA ARG A 273 -24.42 3.42 0.87
C ARG A 273 -25.69 2.66 1.22
N GLY A 274 -25.73 1.98 2.37
CA GLY A 274 -26.87 1.15 2.75
C GLY A 274 -27.02 -0.12 1.91
N THR A 275 -26.06 -0.43 1.03
CA THR A 275 -26.04 -1.64 0.23
C THR A 275 -25.61 -2.82 1.11
N LYS A 276 -26.47 -3.81 1.28
CA LYS A 276 -26.13 -5.05 1.99
C LYS A 276 -25.59 -6.06 0.98
N ILE A 277 -24.44 -6.66 1.27
CA ILE A 277 -23.99 -7.85 0.55
C ILE A 277 -25.02 -8.96 0.86
N GLY A 278 -25.81 -9.36 -0.13
CA GLY A 278 -26.87 -10.36 0.05
C GLY A 278 -26.34 -11.70 0.55
N SER A 279 -25.12 -12.09 0.15
CA SER A 279 -24.37 -13.20 0.75
C SER A 279 -22.91 -13.23 0.27
N ILE A 280 -21.94 -13.20 1.20
CA ILE A 280 -20.51 -13.42 0.89
C ILE A 280 -20.30 -14.75 0.14
N ARG A 281 -21.12 -15.77 0.43
CA ARG A 281 -21.08 -17.06 -0.25
C ARG A 281 -21.48 -16.94 -1.73
N ASN A 282 -22.46 -16.10 -2.06
CA ASN A 282 -22.88 -15.87 -3.45
C ASN A 282 -21.84 -15.07 -4.22
N LEU A 283 -21.18 -14.12 -3.56
CA LEU A 283 -20.03 -13.41 -4.13
C LEU A 283 -18.89 -14.37 -4.46
N ILE A 284 -18.47 -15.19 -3.50
CA ILE A 284 -17.41 -16.19 -3.69
C ILE A 284 -17.80 -17.18 -4.81
N LYS A 285 -19.05 -17.63 -4.84
CA LYS A 285 -19.55 -18.51 -5.90
C LYS A 285 -19.51 -17.83 -7.26
N SER A 286 -19.89 -16.56 -7.36
CA SER A 286 -19.87 -15.78 -8.60
C SER A 286 -18.44 -15.53 -9.08
N PHE A 287 -17.52 -15.24 -8.17
CA PHE A 287 -16.08 -15.13 -8.43
C PHE A 287 -15.51 -16.44 -9.00
N TRP A 288 -15.76 -17.57 -8.32
CA TRP A 288 -15.32 -18.88 -8.80
C TRP A 288 -15.96 -19.27 -10.13
N ASN A 289 -17.24 -18.95 -10.33
CA ASN A 289 -17.93 -19.24 -11.60
C ASN A 289 -17.31 -18.43 -12.75
N GLN A 290 -17.00 -17.14 -12.54
CA GLN A 290 -16.34 -16.31 -13.56
C GLN A 290 -14.93 -16.81 -13.88
N ILE A 291 -14.15 -17.21 -12.87
CA ILE A 291 -12.81 -17.80 -13.06
C ILE A 291 -12.89 -19.13 -13.82
N LYS A 292 -13.81 -20.03 -13.43
CA LYS A 292 -14.00 -21.31 -14.13
C LYS A 292 -14.45 -21.12 -15.57
N SER A 293 -15.28 -20.11 -15.84
CA SER A 293 -15.79 -19.84 -17.17
C SER A 293 -14.72 -19.26 -18.10
N ASN A 294 -13.75 -18.50 -17.55
CA ASN A 294 -12.65 -17.98 -18.34
C ASN A 294 -11.39 -17.80 -17.47
N PRO A 295 -10.54 -18.83 -17.31
CA PRO A 295 -9.36 -18.75 -16.45
C PRO A 295 -8.34 -17.71 -16.94
N CYS A 296 -8.33 -17.42 -18.24
CA CYS A 296 -7.49 -16.38 -18.82
C CYS A 296 -7.86 -14.97 -18.34
N ILE A 297 -9.06 -14.74 -17.79
CA ILE A 297 -9.49 -13.40 -17.31
C ILE A 297 -8.64 -12.86 -16.15
N LEU A 298 -7.99 -13.76 -15.40
CA LEU A 298 -7.07 -13.44 -14.31
C LEU A 298 -5.74 -12.88 -14.82
N PHE A 299 -5.35 -13.18 -16.06
CA PHE A 299 -4.04 -12.83 -16.62
C PHE A 299 -4.15 -11.88 -17.81
N LEU A 300 -5.18 -12.03 -18.65
CA LEU A 300 -5.42 -11.26 -19.86
C LEU A 300 -6.68 -10.38 -19.68
N PRO A 301 -6.65 -9.12 -20.17
CA PRO A 301 -7.87 -8.33 -20.23
C PRO A 301 -8.89 -9.03 -21.15
N PRO A 302 -10.20 -8.99 -20.82
CA PRO A 302 -11.21 -9.48 -21.74
C PRO A 302 -11.09 -8.72 -23.06
N ALA A 303 -11.23 -9.42 -24.19
CA ALA A 303 -11.32 -8.76 -25.49
C ALA A 303 -12.41 -7.68 -25.40
N LYS A 304 -12.10 -6.44 -25.77
CA LYS A 304 -13.10 -5.37 -25.85
C LYS A 304 -14.27 -5.91 -26.67
N GLU A 305 -15.44 -6.04 -26.06
CA GLU A 305 -16.67 -6.10 -26.83
C GLU A 305 -16.67 -4.87 -27.73
N GLN A 306 -16.64 -5.11 -29.04
CA GLN A 306 -16.80 -4.08 -30.04
C GLN A 306 -18.09 -3.34 -29.69
N GLY A 307 -17.96 -2.05 -29.38
CA GLY A 307 -19.10 -1.23 -29.03
C GLY A 307 -20.18 -1.40 -30.09
N HIS A 308 -21.39 -1.73 -29.65
CA HIS A 308 -22.56 -1.56 -30.50
C HIS A 308 -22.54 -0.09 -30.97
N PRO A 309 -22.57 0.18 -32.29
CA PRO A 309 -22.71 1.55 -32.75
C PRO A 309 -23.99 2.12 -32.13
N PRO A 310 -24.01 3.42 -31.78
CA PRO A 310 -25.23 4.05 -31.28
C PRO A 310 -26.34 3.75 -32.27
N SER A 311 -27.44 3.18 -31.78
CA SER A 311 -28.65 3.01 -32.56
C SER A 311 -29.20 4.41 -32.81
N ASP A 312 -28.76 5.04 -33.88
CA ASP A 312 -29.52 6.11 -34.50
C ASP A 312 -30.83 5.50 -34.96
N LYS A 313 -31.89 5.79 -34.21
CA LYS A 313 -33.22 5.80 -34.77
C LYS A 313 -33.88 7.15 -34.48
N PRO A 314 -34.52 7.74 -35.52
CA PRO A 314 -35.03 9.10 -35.53
C PRO A 314 -36.24 9.31 -34.62
#